data_AF-A0AB73IV45-F1
#
_entry.id   AF-A0AB73IV45-F1
#
_cell.length_a   1.000
_cell.length_b   1.000
_cell.length_c   1.000
_cell.angle_alpha   90.00
_cell.angle_beta   90.00
_cell.angle_gamma   90.00
#
_symmetry.space_group_name_H-M   'P 1'
#
loop_
_entity.id
_entity.type
_entity.pdbx_description
1 polymer ?
#
loop_
_entity_poly.entity_id
_entity_poly.type
_entity_poly.pdbx_seq_one_letter_code
_entity_poly.pdbx_strand_id
1 'polypeptide(L)'
;MSADLKEPSQLIAGMSHKEMLEIMAANNIFCGHDRFARILMDAQRRALAAQALERMTQNAEGLDLYDEPQCWCSTCRPITLADTRMVLCPKCGNKRCPHATNHVLACTGSNEPGQKGSSYEHCAPIEERE
;
A
#
# COMPACT_ATOMS: atom_id res chain seq x y z
N MET A 1 6.92 63.33 -1.11
CA MET A 1 6.46 62.75 0.16
C MET A 1 6.57 61.25 0.02
N SER A 2 7.54 60.64 0.71
CA SER A 2 7.86 59.21 0.61
C SER A 2 6.77 58.42 1.33
N ALA A 3 6.14 57.47 0.64
CA ALA A 3 5.18 56.57 1.26
C ALA A 3 5.96 55.51 2.04
N ASP A 4 5.85 55.54 3.37
CA ASP A 4 6.39 54.52 4.27
C ASP A 4 5.82 53.15 3.89
N LEU A 5 6.69 52.27 3.37
CA LEU A 5 6.35 50.88 3.10
C LEU A 5 6.28 50.15 4.45
N LYS A 6 5.08 49.69 4.82
CA LYS A 6 4.86 48.91 6.05
C LYS A 6 5.62 47.58 5.99
N GLU A 7 6.10 47.13 7.16
CA GLU A 7 6.96 45.95 7.27
C GLU A 7 6.29 44.65 6.76
N PRO A 8 7.08 43.71 6.19
CA PRO A 8 6.57 42.52 5.48
C PRO A 8 5.74 41.53 6.32
N SER A 9 5.76 41.68 7.65
CA SER A 9 5.12 40.79 8.61
C SER A 9 3.64 41.11 8.89
N GLN A 10 3.14 42.26 8.43
CA GLN A 10 1.71 42.58 8.48
C GLN A 10 0.97 41.94 7.29
N LEU A 11 1.01 40.60 7.23
CA LEU A 11 0.15 39.80 6.35
C LEU A 11 -1.31 40.00 6.77
N ILE A 12 -1.86 41.05 6.18
CA ILE A 12 -3.21 41.54 6.06
C ILE A 12 -4.31 40.56 6.49
N ALA A 13 -4.54 40.48 7.80
CA ALA A 13 -5.78 39.96 8.34
C ALA A 13 -6.93 40.89 7.91
N GLY A 14 -7.84 40.39 7.07
CA GLY A 14 -9.05 41.12 6.65
C GLY A 14 -9.05 41.66 5.22
N MET A 15 -8.00 41.44 4.43
CA MET A 15 -8.01 41.78 3.00
C MET A 15 -8.51 40.60 2.16
N SER A 16 -9.36 40.92 1.20
CA SER A 16 -9.85 39.94 0.23
C SER A 16 -8.76 39.53 -0.75
N HIS A 17 -8.85 38.30 -1.27
CA HIS A 17 -7.92 37.79 -2.28
C HIS A 17 -7.79 38.73 -3.49
N LYS A 18 -8.88 39.42 -3.87
CA LYS A 18 -8.91 40.41 -4.95
C LYS A 18 -8.01 41.61 -4.68
N GLU A 19 -8.11 42.21 -3.49
CA GLU A 19 -7.29 43.37 -3.10
C GLU A 19 -5.80 43.02 -3.02
N MET A 20 -5.47 41.81 -2.55
CA MET A 20 -4.09 41.33 -2.54
C MET A 20 -3.53 41.22 -3.96
N LEU A 21 -4.31 40.68 -4.91
CA LEU A 21 -3.93 40.55 -6.31
C LEU A 21 -3.75 41.90 -7.00
N GLU A 22 -4.61 42.89 -6.69
CA GLU A 22 -4.50 44.25 -7.22
C GLU A 22 -3.21 44.94 -6.75
N ILE A 23 -2.84 44.79 -5.47
CA ILE A 23 -1.59 45.34 -4.92
C ILE A 23 -0.37 44.65 -5.54
N MET A 24 -0.38 43.32 -5.67
CA MET A 24 0.73 42.56 -6.25
C MET A 24 0.92 42.88 -7.75
N ALA A 25 -0.17 43.11 -8.48
CA ALA A 25 -0.14 43.58 -9.86
C ALA A 25 0.39 45.02 -9.98
N ALA A 26 -0.07 45.94 -9.11
CA ALA A 26 0.37 47.33 -9.10
C ALA A 26 1.88 47.50 -8.82
N ASN A 27 2.47 46.54 -8.09
CA ASN A 27 3.89 46.54 -7.76
C ASN A 27 4.75 45.66 -8.67
N ASN A 28 4.21 45.14 -9.79
CA ASN A 28 4.90 44.25 -10.73
C ASN A 28 5.56 43.01 -10.08
N ILE A 29 5.00 42.54 -8.96
CA ILE A 29 5.58 41.44 -8.17
C ILE A 29 5.31 40.08 -8.86
N PHE A 30 4.27 39.99 -9.70
CA PHE A 30 3.93 38.78 -10.45
C PHE A 30 3.47 39.02 -11.90
N CYS A 31 3.75 38.03 -12.74
CA CYS A 31 3.31 37.85 -14.11
C CYS A 31 1.84 37.37 -14.21
N GLY A 32 0.88 38.26 -14.00
CA GLY A 32 -0.53 38.05 -14.34
C GLY A 32 -1.33 37.12 -13.42
N HIS A 33 -2.62 37.43 -13.30
CA HIS A 33 -3.62 36.76 -12.46
C HIS A 33 -3.65 35.23 -12.66
N ASP A 34 -3.51 34.77 -13.91
CA ASP A 34 -3.57 33.35 -14.26
C ASP A 34 -2.38 32.52 -13.75
N ARG A 35 -1.17 33.11 -13.68
CA ARG A 35 0.00 32.38 -13.17
C ARG A 35 -0.09 32.19 -11.66
N PHE A 36 -0.55 33.22 -10.93
CA PHE A 36 -0.73 33.12 -9.49
C PHE A 36 -1.84 32.11 -9.12
N ALA A 37 -2.98 32.16 -9.80
CA ALA A 37 -4.07 31.21 -9.60
C ALA A 37 -3.62 29.76 -9.86
N ARG A 38 -2.82 29.52 -10.91
CA ARG A 38 -2.24 28.20 -11.20
C ARG A 38 -1.29 27.71 -10.11
N ILE A 39 -0.42 28.58 -9.59
CA ILE A 39 0.52 28.23 -8.52
C ILE A 39 -0.23 27.88 -7.23
N LEU A 40 -1.26 28.66 -6.87
CA LEU A 40 -2.10 28.37 -5.71
C LEU A 40 -2.86 27.06 -5.84
N MET A 41 -3.51 26.83 -6.98
CA MET A 41 -4.23 25.58 -7.24
C MET A 41 -3.29 24.37 -7.22
N ASP A 42 -2.07 24.50 -7.75
CA ASP A 42 -1.08 23.43 -7.72
C ASP A 42 -0.58 23.16 -6.29
N ALA A 43 -0.32 24.21 -5.50
CA ALA A 43 0.02 24.09 -4.08
C ALA A 43 -1.10 23.42 -3.26
N GLN A 44 -2.36 23.83 -3.48
CA GLN A 44 -3.52 23.21 -2.84
C GLN A 44 -3.70 21.75 -3.25
N ARG A 45 -3.51 21.43 -4.54
CA ARG A 45 -3.59 20.06 -5.06
C ARG A 45 -2.52 19.17 -4.42
N ARG A 46 -1.28 19.65 -4.30
CA ARG A 46 -0.19 18.93 -3.62
C ARG A 46 -0.47 18.73 -2.14
N ALA A 47 -0.98 19.75 -1.44
CA ALA A 47 -1.34 19.65 -0.03
C ALA A 47 -2.46 18.63 0.22
N LEU A 48 -3.52 18.66 -0.60
CA LEU A 48 -4.62 17.69 -0.52
C LEU A 48 -4.14 16.27 -0.85
N ALA A 49 -3.25 16.09 -1.84
CA ALA A 49 -2.68 14.81 -2.17
C ALA A 49 -1.84 14.23 -1.02
N ALA A 50 -1.04 15.06 -0.33
CA ALA A 50 -0.28 14.65 0.84
C ALA A 50 -1.20 14.20 2.00
N GLN A 51 -2.24 14.97 2.31
CA GLN A 51 -3.24 14.61 3.33
C GLN A 51 -4.02 13.34 2.97
N ALA A 52 -4.33 13.13 1.68
CA ALA A 52 -4.99 11.92 1.23
C ALA A 52 -4.10 10.69 1.43
N LEU A 53 -2.80 10.79 1.14
CA LEU A 53 -1.85 9.72 1.37
C LEU A 53 -1.71 9.38 2.86
N GLU A 54 -1.59 10.38 3.73
CA GLU A 54 -1.54 10.18 5.19
C GLU A 54 -2.79 9.49 5.73
N ARG A 55 -3.98 9.87 5.23
CA ARG A 55 -5.23 9.18 5.59
C ARG A 55 -5.27 7.75 5.08
N MET A 56 -4.77 7.49 3.87
CA MET A 56 -4.67 6.13 3.34
C MET A 56 -3.73 5.26 4.19
N THR A 57 -2.58 5.79 4.62
CA THR A 57 -1.65 5.07 5.50
C THR A 57 -2.26 4.78 6.87
N GLN A 58 -2.92 5.76 7.50
CA GLN A 58 -3.61 5.57 8.78
C GLN A 58 -4.75 4.54 8.68
N ASN A 59 -5.51 4.57 7.59
CA ASN A 59 -6.56 3.57 7.36
C ASN A 59 -5.97 2.17 7.15
N ALA A 60 -4.83 2.05 6.48
CA ALA A 60 -4.15 0.77 6.28
C ALA A 60 -3.60 0.20 7.61
N GLU A 61 -3.02 1.06 8.46
CA GLU A 61 -2.60 0.70 9.82
C GLU A 61 -3.78 0.25 10.68
N GLY A 62 -4.93 0.92 10.59
CA GLY A 62 -6.15 0.53 11.32
C GLY A 62 -6.81 -0.76 10.84
N LEU A 63 -6.45 -1.25 9.65
CA LEU A 63 -6.97 -2.49 9.06
C LEU A 63 -6.01 -3.68 9.23
N ASP A 64 -4.88 -3.49 9.90
CA ASP A 64 -3.89 -4.52 10.21
C ASP A 64 -3.47 -5.38 8.99
N LEU A 65 -3.39 -4.73 7.82
CA LEU A 65 -3.09 -5.40 6.54
C LEU A 65 -1.66 -5.96 6.46
N TYR A 66 -0.84 -5.76 7.49
CA TYR A 66 0.55 -6.18 7.56
C TYR A 66 0.79 -7.39 8.48
N ASP A 67 -0.23 -7.89 9.20
CA ASP A 67 -0.10 -9.02 10.12
C ASP A 67 -0.43 -10.38 9.47
N GLU A 68 -0.27 -10.48 8.14
CA GLU A 68 -0.43 -11.76 7.46
C GLU A 68 0.65 -12.76 7.91
N PRO A 69 0.28 -14.01 8.24
CA PRO A 69 1.25 -15.03 8.61
C PRO A 69 2.21 -15.24 7.45
N GLN A 70 3.49 -14.92 7.68
CA GLN A 70 4.59 -15.07 6.71
C GLN A 70 4.74 -16.52 6.20
N CYS A 71 4.12 -17.50 6.88
CA CYS A 71 4.14 -18.90 6.52
C CYS A 71 2.73 -19.43 6.17
N TRP A 72 2.60 -19.99 4.97
CA TRP A 72 1.35 -20.53 4.43
C TRP A 72 1.27 -22.07 4.44
N CYS A 73 2.21 -22.74 5.11
CA CYS A 73 2.18 -24.20 5.24
C CYS A 73 0.99 -24.69 6.08
N SER A 74 0.62 -25.95 5.93
CA SER A 74 -0.54 -26.53 6.65
C SER A 74 -0.36 -26.55 8.16
N THR A 75 0.88 -26.63 8.67
CA THR A 75 1.16 -26.62 10.12
C THR A 75 1.01 -25.24 10.73
N CYS A 76 1.51 -24.19 10.07
CA CYS A 76 1.44 -22.81 10.59
C CYS A 76 0.06 -22.19 10.42
N ARG A 77 -0.64 -22.53 9.34
CA ARG A 77 -2.00 -22.07 9.06
C ARG A 77 -2.90 -23.27 8.72
N PRO A 78 -3.47 -23.95 9.72
CA PRO A 78 -4.35 -25.10 9.49
C PRO A 78 -5.56 -24.75 8.61
N ILE A 79 -5.94 -25.66 7.71
CA ILE A 79 -7.14 -25.52 6.88
C ILE A 79 -8.36 -25.75 7.77
N THR A 80 -9.34 -24.85 7.71
CA THR A 80 -10.62 -24.97 8.42
C THR A 80 -11.78 -24.91 7.42
N LEU A 81 -13.00 -25.21 7.86
CA LEU A 81 -14.18 -25.07 6.99
C LEU A 81 -14.44 -23.62 6.54
N ALA A 82 -13.96 -22.63 7.29
CA ALA A 82 -14.05 -21.22 6.94
C ALA A 82 -12.90 -20.75 6.01
N ASP A 83 -11.80 -21.51 5.93
CA ASP A 83 -10.61 -21.20 5.13
C ASP A 83 -10.23 -22.42 4.27
N THR A 84 -11.00 -22.65 3.20
CA THR A 84 -10.87 -23.77 2.26
C THR A 84 -9.86 -23.46 1.15
N ARG A 85 -8.61 -23.28 1.53
CA ARG A 85 -7.50 -22.98 0.62
C ARG A 85 -6.74 -24.21 0.14
N MET A 86 -6.07 -24.10 -0.99
CA MET A 86 -5.06 -25.08 -1.42
C MET A 86 -3.71 -24.76 -0.78
N VAL A 87 -3.08 -25.73 -0.12
CA VAL A 87 -1.75 -25.57 0.47
C VAL A 87 -0.70 -26.02 -0.55
N LEU A 88 0.07 -25.07 -1.07
CA LEU A 88 1.17 -25.33 -2.00
C LEU A 88 2.52 -25.01 -1.36
N CYS A 89 3.55 -25.75 -1.77
CA CYS A 89 4.91 -25.46 -1.34
C CYS A 89 5.38 -24.12 -1.93
N PRO A 90 5.82 -23.13 -1.11
CA PRO A 90 6.30 -21.85 -1.63
C PRO A 90 7.59 -21.97 -2.48
N LYS A 91 8.34 -23.07 -2.36
CA LYS A 91 9.57 -23.31 -3.11
C LYS A 91 9.35 -23.95 -4.48
N CYS A 92 8.38 -24.85 -4.60
CA CYS A 92 8.20 -25.65 -5.83
C CYS A 92 6.77 -25.69 -6.37
N GLY A 93 5.78 -25.13 -5.67
CA GLY A 93 4.38 -25.12 -6.09
C GLY A 93 3.64 -26.45 -5.96
N ASN A 94 4.30 -27.56 -5.61
CA ASN A 94 3.66 -28.87 -5.51
C ASN A 94 2.87 -29.03 -4.20
N LYS A 95 1.63 -29.54 -4.32
CA LYS A 95 0.71 -29.72 -3.18
C LYS A 95 1.05 -30.93 -2.30
N ARG A 96 1.72 -31.95 -2.86
CA ARG A 96 2.12 -33.16 -2.12
C ARG A 96 3.53 -33.08 -1.54
N CYS A 97 4.21 -31.95 -1.70
CA CYS A 97 5.54 -31.74 -1.15
C CYS A 97 5.49 -31.64 0.40
N PRO A 98 6.37 -32.33 1.15
CA PRO A 98 6.42 -32.23 2.62
C PRO A 98 6.61 -30.80 3.14
N HIS A 99 7.33 -29.96 2.40
CA HIS A 99 7.51 -28.54 2.73
C HIS A 99 6.20 -27.73 2.67
N ALA A 100 5.21 -28.17 1.89
CA ALA A 100 3.86 -27.59 1.89
C ALA A 100 3.12 -27.92 3.20
N THR A 101 3.32 -29.11 3.74
CA THR A 101 2.74 -29.54 5.02
C THR A 101 3.37 -28.77 6.18
N ASN A 102 4.71 -28.77 6.26
CA ASN A 102 5.45 -28.05 7.28
C ASN A 102 6.71 -27.42 6.68
N HIS A 103 6.84 -26.10 6.79
CA HIS A 103 7.95 -25.33 6.21
C HIS A 103 9.34 -25.74 6.74
N VAL A 104 9.43 -26.45 7.86
CA VAL A 104 10.72 -26.96 8.38
C VAL A 104 11.22 -28.19 7.62
N LEU A 105 10.33 -28.90 6.91
CA LEU A 105 10.67 -30.10 6.16
C LEU A 105 11.36 -29.74 4.84
N ALA A 106 12.18 -30.65 4.32
CA ALA A 106 12.85 -30.45 3.05
C ALA A 106 11.85 -30.36 1.89
N CYS A 107 12.13 -29.49 0.92
CA CYS A 107 11.40 -29.47 -0.34
C CYS A 107 11.94 -30.60 -1.23
N THR A 108 11.06 -31.51 -1.64
CA THR A 108 11.40 -32.64 -2.52
C THR A 108 11.27 -32.29 -4.00
N GLY A 109 10.64 -31.16 -4.33
CA GLY A 109 10.35 -30.79 -5.72
C GLY A 109 9.32 -31.71 -6.41
N SER A 110 8.65 -32.61 -5.70
CA SER A 110 7.76 -33.62 -6.28
C SER A 110 6.28 -33.41 -5.90
N ASN A 111 5.37 -33.79 -6.80
CA ASN A 111 3.93 -33.86 -6.54
C ASN A 111 3.41 -35.30 -6.41
N GLU A 112 4.31 -36.29 -6.38
CA GLU A 112 3.94 -37.70 -6.26
C GLU A 112 3.27 -38.00 -4.91
N PRO A 113 2.31 -38.94 -4.86
CA PRO A 113 1.72 -39.40 -3.60
C PRO A 113 2.74 -40.20 -2.77
N GLY A 114 2.50 -40.40 -1.48
CA GLY A 114 3.34 -41.28 -0.65
C GLY A 114 4.62 -40.65 -0.09
N GLN A 115 4.84 -39.35 -0.28
CA GLN A 115 6.05 -38.68 0.21
C GLN A 115 6.04 -38.57 1.75
N LYS A 116 7.12 -39.02 2.41
CA LYS A 116 7.26 -38.94 3.88
C LYS A 116 7.18 -37.50 4.41
N GLY A 117 6.41 -37.29 5.47
CA GLY A 117 6.16 -35.99 6.08
C GLY A 117 5.17 -35.10 5.31
N SER A 118 4.64 -35.57 4.18
CA SER A 118 3.55 -34.91 3.46
C SER A 118 2.21 -35.24 4.10
N SER A 119 1.27 -34.30 4.04
CA SER A 119 -0.13 -34.57 4.34
C SER A 119 -0.74 -35.63 3.40
N TYR A 120 -0.09 -35.92 2.28
CA TYR A 120 -0.46 -36.97 1.32
C TYR A 120 0.40 -38.24 1.43
N GLU A 121 1.11 -38.44 2.54
CA GLU A 121 1.97 -39.62 2.77
C GLU A 121 1.20 -40.94 2.68
N HIS A 122 -0.08 -40.95 3.06
CA HIS A 122 -0.94 -42.14 3.04
C HIS A 122 -1.66 -42.35 1.70
N CYS A 123 -1.55 -41.41 0.76
CA CYS A 123 -2.10 -41.61 -0.57
C CYS A 123 -1.19 -42.56 -1.35
N ALA A 124 -1.77 -43.61 -1.93
CA ALA A 124 -1.09 -44.43 -2.93
C ALA A 124 -1.25 -43.82 -4.33
N PRO A 125 -0.33 -44.10 -5.26
CA PRO A 125 -0.60 -43.95 -6.69
C PRO A 125 -1.86 -44.75 -7.05
N ILE A 126 -2.65 -44.22 -7.98
CA ILE A 126 -3.77 -44.96 -8.54
C ILE A 126 -3.16 -45.99 -9.48
N GLU A 127 -3.36 -47.28 -9.25
CA GLU A 127 -3.02 -48.30 -10.25
C GLU A 127 -3.88 -48.05 -11.48
N GLU A 128 -3.23 -47.89 -12.64
CA GLU A 128 -3.92 -47.79 -13.93
C GLU A 128 -4.67 -49.11 -14.15
N ARG A 129 -5.99 -49.09 -13.99
CA ARG A 129 -6.82 -50.21 -14.41
C ARG A 129 -6.87 -50.20 -15.93
N GLU A 130 -6.16 -51.15 -16.55
CA GLU A 130 -6.23 -51.44 -17.99
C GLU A 130 -7.65 -51.77 -18.45
#